data_AF-A0A511R5L9-F1
#
_entry.id   AF-A0A511R5L9-F1
#
_cell.length_a   1.000
_cell.length_b   1.000
_cell.length_c   1.000
_cell.angle_alpha   90.00
_cell.angle_beta   90.00
_cell.angle_gamma   90.00
#
_symmetry.space_group_name_H-M   'P 1'
#
loop_
_entity.id
_entity.type
_entity.pdbx_description
1 polymer ?
#
loop_
_entity_poly.entity_id
_entity_poly.type
_entity_poly.pdbx_seq_one_letter_code
_entity_poly.pdbx_strand_id
1 'polypeptide(L)' 'MDTRGWVLKAIESLRFASEKEIVRWLDEEGESLSKDELQRTLEHLLQEGQLELKNDLFRLKRKDGSHQAFNNLFKD' A
#
# COMPACT_ATOMS: atom_id res chain seq x y z
N MET A 1 -2.21 0.64 16.29
CA MET A 1 -1.10 0.52 15.31
C MET A 1 -0.47 1.90 15.20
N ASP A 2 0.73 2.06 14.65
CA ASP A 2 1.23 3.39 14.29
C ASP A 2 0.57 3.88 12.98
N THR A 3 0.67 5.18 12.68
CA THR A 3 0.14 5.78 11.45
C THR A 3 0.54 4.99 10.21
N ARG A 4 1.82 4.62 10.12
CA ARG A 4 2.38 3.85 9.02
C ARG A 4 1.71 2.48 8.88
N GLY A 5 1.56 1.75 9.98
CA GLY A 5 0.93 0.45 9.98
C GLY A 5 -0.53 0.52 9.53
N TRP A 6 -1.27 1.54 9.97
CA TRP A 6 -2.64 1.77 9.53
C TRP A 6 -2.75 2.06 8.02
N VAL A 7 -1.89 2.92 7.47
CA VAL A 7 -1.83 3.20 6.03
C VAL A 7 -1.50 1.93 5.22
N LEU A 8 -0.55 1.13 5.68
CA LEU A 8 -0.20 -0.13 5.01
C LEU A 8 -1.37 -1.13 5.05
N LYS A 9 -2.04 -1.28 6.19
CA LYS A 9 -3.21 -2.16 6.34
C LYS A 9 -4.37 -1.72 5.44
N ALA A 10 -4.60 -0.41 5.30
CA ALA A 10 -5.61 0.14 4.40
C ALA A 10 -5.31 -0.25 2.94
N ILE A 11 -4.09 0.00 2.47
CA ILE A 11 -3.67 -0.30 1.09
C ILE A 11 -3.67 -1.81 0.83
N GLU A 12 -3.29 -2.63 1.81
CA GLU A 12 -3.37 -4.09 1.73
C GLU A 12 -4.83 -4.56 1.55
N SER A 13 -5.75 -4.00 2.33
CA SER A 13 -7.17 -4.35 2.30
C SER A 13 -7.84 -3.93 0.99
N LEU A 14 -7.53 -2.71 0.52
CA LEU A 14 -8.09 -2.14 -0.71
C LEU A 14 -7.41 -2.64 -1.99
N ARG A 15 -6.21 -3.24 -1.88
CA ARG A 15 -5.31 -3.70 -2.96
C ARG A 15 -4.74 -2.59 -3.85
N PHE A 16 -5.59 -1.69 -4.31
CA PHE A 16 -5.26 -0.48 -5.05
C PHE A 16 -6.15 0.63 -4.52
N ALA A 17 -5.56 1.71 -4.02
CA ALA A 17 -6.34 2.75 -3.34
C ALA A 17 -5.85 4.14 -3.70
N SER A 18 -6.78 5.05 -3.96
CA SER A 18 -6.53 6.49 -3.95
C SER A 18 -6.43 7.00 -2.51
N GLU A 19 -5.85 8.19 -2.32
CA GLU A 19 -5.78 8.87 -1.02
C GLU A 19 -7.17 8.96 -0.35
N LYS A 20 -8.20 9.29 -1.14
CA LYS A 20 -9.59 9.40 -0.66
C LYS A 20 -10.15 8.07 -0.14
N GLU A 21 -9.83 6.97 -0.81
CA GLU A 21 -10.28 5.64 -0.38
C GLU A 21 -9.56 5.19 0.89
N ILE A 22 -8.27 5.55 1.03
CA ILE A 22 -7.50 5.29 2.24
C ILE A 22 -8.10 6.05 3.43
N VAL A 23 -8.37 7.35 3.29
CA VAL A 23 -9.02 8.16 4.34
C VAL A 23 -10.35 7.54 4.75
N ARG A 24 -11.20 7.20 3.77
CA ARG A 24 -12.50 6.61 4.05
C ARG A 24 -12.39 5.29 4.83
N TRP A 25 -11.45 4.42 4.45
CA TRP A 25 -11.25 3.16 5.13
C TRP A 25 -10.74 3.36 6.56
N LEU A 26 -9.86 4.34 6.79
CA LEU A 26 -9.38 4.70 8.13
C LEU A 26 -10.52 5.21 9.01
N ASP A 27 -11.37 6.11 8.48
CA ASP A 27 -12.55 6.61 9.18
C ASP A 27 -13.51 5.47 9.55
N GLU A 28 -13.71 4.49 8.65
CA GLU A 28 -14.54 3.29 8.90
C GLU A 28 -13.97 2.38 10.01
N GLU A 29 -12.64 2.34 10.16
CA GLU A 29 -11.95 1.61 11.25
C GLU A 29 -11.82 2.44 12.54
N GLY A 30 -12.31 3.69 12.56
CA GLY A 30 -12.26 4.59 13.71
C GLY A 30 -10.93 5.31 13.90
N GLU A 31 -10.08 5.33 12.87
CA GLU A 31 -8.77 5.98 12.87
C GLU A 31 -8.82 7.25 12.02
N SER A 32 -8.47 8.39 12.63
CA SER A 32 -8.45 9.67 11.93
C SER A 32 -7.02 10.13 11.71
N LEU A 33 -6.63 10.29 10.46
CA LEU A 33 -5.34 10.86 10.06
C LEU A 33 -5.56 12.21 9.39
N SER A 34 -4.75 13.21 9.73
CA SER A 34 -4.77 14.45 8.95
C SER A 34 -4.26 14.19 7.53
N LYS A 35 -4.70 15.03 6.59
CA LYS A 35 -4.26 14.94 5.20
C LYS A 35 -2.73 15.00 5.07
N ASP A 36 -2.10 15.91 5.82
CA ASP A 36 -0.65 16.09 5.82
C ASP A 36 0.09 14.87 6.37
N GLU A 37 -0.44 14.23 7.43
CA GLU A 37 0.14 13.00 7.98
C GLU A 37 0.02 11.83 7.01
N LEU A 38 -1.15 11.67 6.36
CA LEU A 38 -1.35 10.64 5.36
C LEU A 38 -0.39 10.84 4.18
N GLN A 39 -0.32 12.06 3.64
CA GLN A 39 0.52 12.37 2.49
C GLN A 39 2.01 12.12 2.78
N ARG A 40 2.51 12.62 3.92
CA ARG A 40 3.90 12.36 4.34
C ARG A 40 4.18 10.87 4.47
N THR A 41 3.26 10.13 5.06
CA THR A 41 3.39 8.68 5.24
C THR A 41 3.45 7.95 3.90
N LEU A 42 2.57 8.29 2.95
CA LEU A 42 2.57 7.74 1.60
C LEU A 42 3.87 8.05 0.85
N GLU A 43 4.35 9.29 0.94
CA GLU A 43 5.62 9.70 0.34
C GLU A 43 6.81 8.90 0.89
N HIS A 44 6.89 8.74 2.22
CA HIS A 44 7.93 7.91 2.85
C HIS A 44 7.85 6.46 2.39
N LEU A 45 6.65 5.87 2.34
CA LEU A 45 6.45 4.48 1.93
C LEU A 45 6.79 4.25 0.44
N LEU A 46 6.58 5.26 -0.42
CA LEU A 46 7.03 5.25 -1.81
C LEU A 46 8.56 5.31 -1.91
N GLN A 47 9.19 6.22 -1.15
CA GLN A 47 10.65 6.38 -1.13
C GLN A 47 11.38 5.11 -0.66
N GLU A 48 10.82 4.43 0.33
CA GLU A 48 11.33 3.16 0.85
C GLU A 48 11.03 1.96 -0.07
N GLY A 49 10.25 2.18 -1.14
CA GLY A 49 9.86 1.15 -2.09
C GLY A 49 8.92 0.10 -1.49
N GLN A 50 8.19 0.42 -0.44
CA GLN A 50 7.13 -0.45 0.08
C GLN A 50 5.83 -0.32 -0.73
N LEU A 51 5.61 0.88 -1.28
CA LEU A 51 4.49 1.17 -2.16
C LEU A 51 4.95 1.46 -3.58
N GLU A 52 4.01 1.32 -4.50
CA GLU A 52 4.10 1.85 -5.86
C GLU A 52 2.86 2.70 -6.14
N LEU A 53 3.06 3.81 -6.86
CA LEU A 53 1.98 4.65 -7.38
C LEU A 53 1.76 4.34 -8.86
N LYS A 54 0.55 3.91 -9.22
CA LYS A 54 0.17 3.62 -10.61
C LYS A 54 -1.21 4.16 -10.91
N ASN A 55 -1.31 5.03 -11.91
CA ASN A 55 -2.58 5.69 -12.29
C ASN A 55 -3.28 6.34 -11.08
N ASP A 56 -2.52 7.09 -10.28
CA ASP A 56 -2.99 7.75 -9.04
C ASP A 56 -3.51 6.80 -7.94
N LEU A 57 -3.22 5.50 -8.05
CA LEU A 57 -3.55 4.49 -7.05
C LEU A 57 -2.28 3.93 -6.40
N PHE A 58 -2.28 3.91 -5.07
CA PHE A 58 -1.26 3.28 -4.24
C PHE A 58 -1.52 1.78 -4.14
N ARG A 59 -0.44 0.99 -4.24
CA ARG A 59 -0.46 -0.46 -4.01
C ARG A 59 0.79 -0.91 -3.29
N LEU A 60 0.72 -2.03 -2.59
CA LEU A 60 1.92 -2.70 -2.08
C LEU A 60 2.83 -3.12 -3.23
N LYS A 61 4.13 -2.84 -3.10
CA LYS A 61 5.13 -3.38 -4.00
C LYS A 61 5.16 -4.90 -3.83
N ARG A 62 4.96 -5.63 -4.93
CA ARG A 62 5.05 -7.09 -4.90
C ARG A 62 6.50 -7.47 -4.57
N LYS A 63 6.72 -8.30 -3.56
CA LYS A 63 7.96 -9.06 -3.46
C LYS A 63 8.03 -9.92 -4.73
N ASP A 64 9.15 -9.89 -5.46
CA ASP A 64 9.38 -10.63 -6.72
C ASP A 64 9.41 -12.17 -6.53
N GLY A 65 8.42 -12.75 -5.85
CA GLY A 65 8.29 -14.19 -5.62
C GLY A 65 7.67 -14.95 -6.79
N SER A 66 6.99 -14.26 -7.72
CA SER A 66 6.27 -14.95 -8.81
C SER A 66 7.18 -15.37 -9.97
N HIS A 67 8.31 -14.69 -10.20
CA HIS A 67 9.26 -15.11 -11.24
C HIS A 67 10.07 -16.35 -10.87
N GLN A 68 10.29 -16.62 -9.57
CA GLN A 68 10.99 -17.84 -9.15
C GLN A 68 10.05 -19.06 -9.11
N ALA A 69 8.80 -18.90 -8.70
CA ALA A 69 7.83 -20.00 -8.68
C ALA A 69 7.45 -20.46 -10.11
N PHE A 70 7.33 -19.53 -11.06
CA PHE A 70 7.03 -19.88 -12.46
C PHE A 70 8.23 -20.55 -13.14
N ASN A 71 9.46 -20.06 -12.93
CA ASN A 71 10.67 -20.68 -13.51
C ASN A 71 10.98 -22.09 -13.00
N ASN A 72 10.47 -22.48 -11.83
CA ASN A 72 10.60 -23.85 -11.32
C ASN A 72 9.51 -24.80 -11.85
N LEU A 73 8.43 -24.29 -12.44
CA LEU A 73 7.30 -25.07 -12.96
C LEU A 73 7.42 -25.41 -14.45
N PHE A 74 8.26 -24.68 -15.20
CA PHE A 74 8.46 -24.85 -16.64
C PHE A 74 9.90 -25.22 -17.05
N LYS A 75 10.74 -25.60 -16.07
CA LYS A 75 12.01 -26.28 -16.33
C LYS A 75 11.78 -27.79 -16.25
N ASP A 76 11.15 -28.33 -17.28
CA ASP A 76 11.26 -29.74 -17.68
C ASP A 76 11.76 -29.76 -19.14
#